data_AF-A0A6M0QRJ5-F1
#
_entry.id   AF-A0A6M0QRJ5-F1
#
_cell.length_a   1.000
_cell.length_b   1.000
_cell.length_c   1.000
_cell.angle_alpha   90.00
_cell.angle_beta   90.00
_cell.angle_gamma   90.00
#
_symmetry.space_group_name_H-M   'P 1'
#
loop_
_entity.id
_entity.type
_entity.pdbx_description
1 polymer ?
#
loop_
_entity_poly.entity_id
_entity_poly.type
_entity_poly.pdbx_seq_one_letter_code
_entity_poly.pdbx_strand_id
1 'polypeptide(L)'
;MIDSAYDAMSNGESIDPSDIADLVAERDAIQSQIDHSTVNEIMSLSMQVLDMMTDMSRRNVAVGKKVADAILDRPRGIRQNQIDGARRQAEEVAIQKAKNPGASVQTEQYLRDSNGKILKGDDNRGRRLDIVVIKDGKVVGNPIEVTSMNASKRQQLSREASIHANSSVFVRDRTTGNLVEISGLISRVERRP
;
A
#
# COMPACT_ATOMS: atom_id res chain seq x y z
N MET A 1 -33.29 -52.42 31.47
CA MET A 1 -32.81 -53.78 31.73
C MET A 1 -31.46 -53.77 32.45
N ILE A 2 -30.51 -52.90 32.09
CA ILE A 2 -29.18 -52.83 32.74
C ILE A 2 -29.25 -52.54 34.25
N ASP A 3 -30.10 -51.61 34.71
CA ASP A 3 -30.25 -51.31 36.14
C ASP A 3 -30.74 -52.52 36.97
N SER A 4 -31.54 -53.41 36.36
CA SER A 4 -32.10 -54.58 37.02
C SER A 4 -31.07 -55.69 37.28
N ALA A 5 -30.06 -55.81 36.42
CA ALA A 5 -29.01 -56.82 36.56
C ALA A 5 -27.94 -56.39 37.59
N TYR A 6 -27.66 -55.09 37.69
CA TYR A 6 -26.73 -54.55 38.67
C TYR A 6 -27.26 -54.66 40.11
N ASP A 7 -28.57 -54.46 40.30
CA ASP A 7 -29.24 -54.64 41.59
C ASP A 7 -29.26 -56.12 42.05
N ALA A 8 -29.39 -57.07 41.12
CA ALA A 8 -29.36 -58.52 41.44
C ALA A 8 -27.98 -58.99 41.92
N MET A 9 -26.90 -58.54 41.26
CA MET A 9 -25.52 -58.86 41.67
C MET A 9 -25.14 -58.27 43.03
N SER A 10 -25.68 -57.08 43.34
CA SER A 10 -25.44 -56.37 44.60
C SER A 10 -26.07 -57.08 45.81
N ASN A 11 -27.12 -57.87 45.56
CA ASN A 11 -27.90 -58.59 46.58
C ASN A 11 -27.55 -60.08 46.71
N GLY A 12 -26.56 -60.57 45.97
CA GLY A 12 -26.08 -61.95 46.06
C GLY A 12 -27.00 -63.00 45.41
N GLU A 13 -27.93 -62.58 44.56
CA GLU A 13 -28.76 -63.48 43.76
C GLU A 13 -27.99 -63.96 42.52
N SER A 14 -28.12 -65.25 42.18
CA SER A 14 -27.49 -65.80 40.98
C SER A 14 -28.21 -65.27 39.75
N ILE A 15 -27.48 -64.56 38.89
CA ILE A 15 -28.00 -64.09 37.60
C ILE A 15 -28.36 -65.31 36.74
N ASP A 16 -29.55 -65.31 36.17
CA ASP A 16 -29.97 -66.35 35.23
C ASP A 16 -29.03 -66.33 34.01
N PRO A 17 -28.45 -67.47 33.59
CA PRO A 17 -27.60 -67.53 32.40
C PRO A 17 -28.25 -66.97 31.12
N SER A 18 -29.59 -66.97 31.04
CA SER A 18 -30.32 -66.38 29.92
C SER A 18 -30.28 -64.84 29.90
N ASP A 19 -30.31 -64.18 31.08
CA ASP A 19 -30.14 -62.72 31.18
C ASP A 19 -28.73 -62.28 30.76
N ILE A 20 -27.72 -63.11 31.01
CA ILE A 20 -26.34 -62.87 30.56
C ILE A 20 -26.25 -62.97 29.02
N ALA A 21 -26.96 -63.93 28.42
CA ALA A 21 -26.96 -64.10 26.97
C ALA A 21 -27.60 -62.90 26.25
N ASP A 22 -28.69 -62.35 26.80
CA ASP A 22 -29.37 -61.18 26.25
C ASP A 22 -28.50 -59.91 26.35
N LEU A 23 -27.81 -59.71 27.47
CA LEU A 23 -26.86 -58.59 27.63
C LEU A 23 -25.65 -58.69 26.70
N VAL A 24 -25.15 -59.91 26.45
CA VAL A 24 -24.07 -60.15 25.50
C VAL A 24 -24.53 -59.89 24.06
N ALA A 25 -25.75 -60.29 23.70
CA ALA A 25 -26.34 -60.01 22.41
C ALA A 25 -26.58 -58.50 22.20
N GLU A 26 -27.03 -57.77 23.23
CA GLU A 26 -27.20 -56.31 23.18
C GLU A 26 -25.85 -55.59 23.05
N ARG A 27 -24.82 -56.04 23.80
CA ARG A 27 -23.44 -55.55 23.64
C ARG A 27 -22.93 -55.75 22.22
N ASP A 28 -23.10 -56.95 21.66
CA ASP A 28 -22.60 -57.28 20.32
C ASP A 28 -23.37 -56.54 19.22
N ALA A 29 -24.66 -56.29 19.42
CA ALA A 29 -25.45 -55.43 18.54
C ALA A 29 -24.94 -53.99 18.55
N ILE A 30 -24.67 -53.41 19.73
CA ILE A 30 -24.10 -52.05 19.88
C ILE A 30 -22.70 -51.98 19.28
N GLN A 31 -21.85 -52.98 19.54
CA GLN A 31 -20.49 -53.05 19.01
C GLN A 31 -20.48 -53.23 17.48
N SER A 32 -21.47 -53.93 16.91
CA SER A 32 -21.65 -54.06 15.46
C SER A 32 -22.16 -52.78 14.78
N GLN A 33 -22.86 -51.91 15.53
CA GLN A 33 -23.31 -50.60 15.05
C GLN A 33 -22.16 -49.57 15.01
N ILE A 34 -21.10 -49.78 15.81
CA ILE A 34 -19.85 -49.01 15.70
C ILE A 34 -19.01 -49.67 14.61
N ASP A 35 -19.32 -49.36 13.36
CA ASP A 35 -18.53 -49.84 12.23
C ASP A 35 -17.10 -49.26 12.30
N HIS A 36 -16.10 -50.14 12.32
CA HIS A 36 -14.69 -49.76 12.25
C HIS A 36 -14.37 -48.89 11.03
N SER A 37 -15.15 -48.99 9.94
CA SER A 37 -15.05 -48.10 8.78
C SER A 37 -15.34 -46.64 9.15
N THR A 38 -16.38 -46.39 9.95
CA THR A 38 -16.78 -45.06 10.39
C THR A 38 -15.72 -44.43 11.32
N VAL A 39 -15.14 -45.24 12.21
CA VAL A 39 -14.04 -44.78 13.09
C VAL A 39 -12.80 -44.39 12.27
N ASN A 40 -12.45 -45.18 11.25
CA ASN A 40 -11.32 -44.90 10.37
C ASN A 40 -11.54 -43.64 9.51
N GLU A 41 -12.76 -43.43 9.00
CA GLU A 41 -13.13 -42.21 8.28
C GLU A 41 -13.02 -40.97 9.17
N ILE A 42 -13.53 -41.02 10.40
CA ILE A 42 -13.43 -39.92 11.38
C ILE A 42 -11.96 -39.59 11.67
N MET A 43 -11.11 -40.60 11.88
CA MET A 43 -9.68 -40.41 12.12
C MET A 43 -8.95 -39.82 10.91
N SER A 44 -9.31 -40.25 9.70
CA SER A 44 -8.76 -39.70 8.46
C SER A 44 -9.14 -38.23 8.27
N LEU A 45 -10.41 -37.88 8.45
CA LEU A 45 -10.87 -36.49 8.39
C LEU A 45 -10.20 -35.62 9.47
N SER A 46 -10.04 -36.14 10.68
CA SER A 46 -9.39 -35.42 11.78
C SER A 46 -7.93 -35.08 11.46
N MET A 47 -7.19 -36.02 10.86
CA MET A 47 -5.81 -35.76 10.40
C MET A 47 -5.76 -34.74 9.27
N GLN A 48 -6.68 -34.81 8.30
CA GLN A 48 -6.76 -33.80 7.21
C GLN A 48 -7.05 -32.39 7.74
N VAL A 49 -7.96 -32.28 8.72
CA VAL A 49 -8.26 -30.99 9.36
C VAL A 49 -7.04 -30.46 10.11
N LEU A 50 -6.31 -31.31 10.83
CA LEU A 50 -5.11 -30.92 11.56
C LEU A 50 -3.99 -30.42 10.62
N ASP A 51 -3.77 -31.10 9.50
CA ASP A 51 -2.80 -30.69 8.48
C ASP A 51 -3.20 -29.34 7.87
N MET A 52 -4.48 -29.18 7.55
CA MET A 52 -5.01 -27.92 7.03
C MET A 52 -4.83 -26.77 8.02
N MET A 53 -5.08 -27.00 9.32
CA MET A 53 -4.87 -26.01 10.38
C MET A 53 -3.38 -25.65 10.55
N THR A 54 -2.51 -26.64 10.42
CA THR A 54 -1.06 -26.43 10.47
C THR A 54 -0.58 -25.59 9.28
N ASP A 55 -1.06 -25.88 8.08
CA ASP A 55 -0.73 -25.12 6.87
C ASP A 55 -1.31 -23.71 6.88
N MET A 56 -2.53 -23.52 7.40
CA MET A 56 -3.09 -22.19 7.63
C MET A 56 -2.23 -21.39 8.62
N SER A 57 -1.78 -22.02 9.71
CA SER A 57 -0.92 -21.37 10.71
C SER A 57 0.43 -20.95 10.11
N ARG A 58 1.08 -21.83 9.34
CA ARG A 58 2.32 -21.51 8.62
C ARG A 58 2.13 -20.36 7.63
N ARG A 59 1.03 -20.35 6.88
CA ARG A 59 0.68 -19.24 5.96
C ARG A 59 0.48 -17.93 6.72
N ASN A 60 -0.22 -17.94 7.84
CA ASN A 60 -0.46 -16.75 8.65
C ASN A 60 0.85 -16.16 9.19
N VAL A 61 1.77 -17.00 9.68
CA VAL A 61 3.10 -16.57 10.12
C VAL A 61 3.89 -15.96 8.95
N ALA A 62 3.88 -16.58 7.78
CA ALA A 62 4.58 -16.06 6.60
C ALA A 62 4.01 -14.72 6.11
N VAL A 63 2.69 -14.56 6.11
CA VAL A 63 2.02 -13.30 5.79
C VAL A 63 2.38 -12.23 6.82
N GLY A 64 2.33 -12.56 8.11
CA GLY A 64 2.71 -11.65 9.19
C GLY A 64 4.14 -11.12 9.04
N LYS A 65 5.10 -12.00 8.69
CA LYS A 65 6.48 -11.61 8.41
C LYS A 65 6.59 -10.66 7.22
N LYS A 66 5.93 -10.96 6.10
CA LYS A 66 5.93 -10.08 4.91
C LYS A 66 5.37 -8.70 5.22
N VAL A 67 4.29 -8.62 6.00
CA VAL A 67 3.69 -7.36 6.41
C VAL A 67 4.65 -6.57 7.32
N ALA A 68 5.28 -7.23 8.30
CA ALA A 68 6.25 -6.60 9.18
C ALA A 68 7.46 -6.05 8.40
N ASP A 69 8.02 -6.83 7.49
CA ASP A 69 9.15 -6.41 6.64
C ASP A 69 8.78 -5.18 5.79
N ALA A 70 7.58 -5.17 5.20
CA ALA A 70 7.10 -4.04 4.40
C ALA A 70 6.89 -2.76 5.24
N ILE A 71 6.40 -2.88 6.47
CA ILE A 71 6.25 -1.75 7.39
C ILE A 71 7.61 -1.19 7.78
N LEU A 72 8.58 -2.05 8.09
CA LEU A 72 9.93 -1.67 8.49
C LEU A 72 10.77 -1.09 7.33
N ASP A 73 10.50 -1.49 6.10
CA ASP A 73 11.22 -0.99 4.91
C ASP A 73 10.62 0.30 4.34
N ARG A 74 9.35 0.61 4.65
CA ARG A 74 8.67 1.82 4.17
C ARG A 74 9.45 3.13 4.40
N PRO A 75 10.06 3.38 5.58
CA PRO A 75 10.84 4.59 5.81
C PRO A 75 12.09 4.67 4.90
N ARG A 76 12.71 3.52 4.59
CA ARG A 76 13.87 3.45 3.69
C ARG A 76 13.47 3.78 2.26
N GLY A 77 12.38 3.18 1.76
CA GLY A 77 11.85 3.50 0.44
C GLY A 77 11.47 4.97 0.26
N ILE A 78 10.88 5.61 1.28
CA ILE A 78 10.57 7.05 1.25
C ILE A 78 11.84 7.90 1.16
N ARG A 79 12.86 7.60 1.97
CA ARG A 79 14.14 8.33 1.93
C ARG A 79 14.82 8.18 0.58
N GLN A 80 14.85 6.97 0.04
CA GLN A 80 15.44 6.73 -1.27
C GLN A 80 14.73 7.52 -2.37
N ASN A 81 13.39 7.51 -2.38
CA ASN A 81 12.60 8.30 -3.34
C ASN A 81 12.88 9.81 -3.24
N GLN A 82 13.10 10.33 -2.03
CA GLN A 82 13.47 11.74 -1.82
C GLN A 82 14.88 12.04 -2.34
N ILE A 83 15.86 11.18 -2.03
CA ILE A 83 17.24 11.29 -2.52
C ILE A 83 17.27 11.25 -4.05
N ASP A 84 16.59 10.28 -4.65
CA ASP A 84 16.52 10.14 -6.10
C ASP A 84 15.80 11.33 -6.75
N GLY A 85 14.76 11.85 -6.10
CA GLY A 85 14.08 13.08 -6.51
C GLY A 85 15.02 14.28 -6.55
N ALA A 86 15.77 14.49 -5.46
CA ALA A 86 16.74 15.59 -5.36
C ALA A 86 17.87 15.45 -6.39
N ARG A 87 18.39 14.23 -6.59
CA ARG A 87 19.41 13.93 -7.60
C ARG A 87 18.93 14.32 -9.01
N ARG A 88 17.75 13.84 -9.42
CA ARG A 88 17.17 14.15 -10.74
C ARG A 88 16.99 15.65 -10.95
N GLN A 89 16.55 16.38 -9.91
CA GLN A 89 16.41 17.83 -10.00
C GLN A 89 17.77 18.52 -10.13
N ALA A 90 18.78 18.10 -9.37
CA ALA A 90 20.14 18.66 -9.43
C ALA A 90 20.78 18.46 -10.82
N GLU A 91 20.61 17.27 -11.40
CA GLU A 91 21.07 16.97 -12.77
C GLU A 91 20.41 17.88 -13.80
N GLU A 92 19.09 18.05 -13.75
CA GLU A 92 18.39 18.93 -14.68
C GLU A 92 18.81 20.40 -14.48
N VAL A 93 19.01 20.86 -13.25
CA VAL A 93 19.55 22.20 -12.98
C VAL A 93 20.91 22.40 -13.62
N ALA A 94 21.82 21.43 -13.51
CA ALA A 94 23.14 21.50 -14.14
C ALA A 94 23.03 21.60 -15.67
N ILE A 95 22.15 20.81 -16.28
CA ILE A 95 21.86 20.85 -17.71
C ILE A 95 21.32 22.22 -18.13
N GLN A 96 20.36 22.78 -17.39
CA GLN A 96 19.78 24.08 -17.72
C GLN A 96 20.76 25.23 -17.56
N LYS A 97 21.66 25.16 -16.57
CA LYS A 97 22.76 26.13 -16.42
C LYS A 97 23.72 26.09 -17.61
N ALA A 98 24.09 24.89 -18.07
CA ALA A 98 24.95 24.73 -19.25
C ALA A 98 24.27 25.21 -20.55
N LYS A 99 22.96 24.91 -20.73
CA LYS A 99 22.18 25.31 -21.90
C LYS A 99 21.90 26.82 -21.98
N ASN A 100 21.79 27.48 -20.83
CA ASN A 100 21.38 28.88 -20.73
C ASN A 100 22.46 29.71 -20.01
N PRO A 101 23.63 29.94 -20.62
CA PRO A 101 24.68 30.75 -20.00
C PRO A 101 24.16 32.17 -19.72
N GLY A 102 24.48 32.67 -18.53
CA GLY A 102 24.04 33.97 -18.02
C GLY A 102 22.59 34.00 -17.49
N ALA A 103 21.84 32.90 -17.56
CA ALA A 103 20.51 32.82 -16.96
C ALA A 103 20.56 32.44 -15.47
N SER A 104 19.55 32.89 -14.73
CA SER A 104 19.24 32.46 -13.37
C SER A 104 18.34 31.23 -13.43
N VAL A 105 18.88 30.06 -13.09
CA VAL A 105 18.13 28.81 -12.97
C VAL A 105 17.66 28.65 -11.53
N GLN A 106 16.34 28.75 -11.31
CA GLN A 106 15.75 28.78 -9.97
C GLN A 106 14.87 27.56 -9.73
N THR A 107 15.04 26.93 -8.58
CA THR A 107 14.28 25.75 -8.18
C THR A 107 13.12 26.11 -7.25
N GLU A 108 12.06 25.29 -7.26
CA GLU A 108 10.96 25.36 -6.30
C GLU A 108 10.25 26.73 -6.24
N GLN A 109 9.77 27.22 -7.39
CA GLN A 109 9.10 28.52 -7.50
C GLN A 109 7.58 28.41 -7.42
N TYR A 110 6.93 29.23 -6.61
CA TYR A 110 5.46 29.32 -6.62
C TYR A 110 4.96 30.26 -7.69
N LEU A 111 3.85 29.90 -8.32
CA LEU A 111 3.04 30.81 -9.13
C LEU A 111 2.43 31.90 -8.26
N ARG A 112 2.51 33.14 -8.73
CA ARG A 112 2.10 34.34 -8.01
C ARG A 112 1.24 35.26 -8.86
N ASP A 113 0.44 36.08 -8.21
CA ASP A 113 -0.26 37.19 -8.84
C ASP A 113 0.69 38.39 -9.03
N SER A 114 0.18 39.46 -9.64
CA SER A 114 0.92 40.71 -9.87
C SER A 114 1.34 41.44 -8.60
N ASN A 115 0.75 41.11 -7.45
CA ASN A 115 1.12 41.64 -6.13
C ASN A 115 2.12 40.73 -5.41
N GLY A 116 2.49 39.61 -6.01
CA GLY A 116 3.44 38.64 -5.47
C GLY A 116 2.83 37.66 -4.47
N LYS A 117 1.51 37.62 -4.30
CA LYS A 117 0.82 36.61 -3.49
C LYS A 117 0.74 35.30 -4.26
N ILE A 118 0.84 34.17 -3.55
CA ILE A 118 0.77 32.84 -4.17
C ILE A 118 -0.64 32.60 -4.74
N LEU A 119 -0.70 32.29 -6.03
CA LEU A 119 -1.93 31.87 -6.70
C LEU A 119 -2.29 30.45 -6.29
N LYS A 120 -3.59 30.21 -6.16
CA LYS A 120 -4.17 28.92 -5.80
C LYS A 120 -5.08 28.47 -6.94
N GLY A 121 -5.08 27.18 -7.24
CA GLY A 121 -6.06 26.59 -8.15
C GLY A 121 -7.39 26.32 -7.44
N ASP A 122 -8.31 25.67 -8.15
CA ASP A 122 -9.68 25.37 -7.70
C ASP A 122 -9.72 24.52 -6.41
N ASP A 123 -8.67 23.74 -6.14
CA ASP A 123 -8.52 22.94 -4.93
C ASP A 123 -7.94 23.73 -3.73
N ASN A 124 -7.85 25.06 -3.84
CA ASN A 124 -7.29 25.97 -2.84
C ASN A 124 -5.81 25.74 -2.49
N ARG A 125 -5.07 25.00 -3.32
CA ARG A 125 -3.63 24.76 -3.15
C ARG A 125 -2.81 25.56 -4.15
N GLY A 126 -1.64 26.03 -3.70
CA GLY A 126 -0.67 26.70 -4.57
C GLY A 126 0.04 25.73 -5.51
N ARG A 127 0.53 26.23 -6.64
CA ARG A 127 1.37 25.47 -7.58
C ARG A 127 2.83 25.89 -7.47
N ARG A 128 3.69 24.94 -7.13
CA ARG A 128 5.15 25.08 -7.08
C ARG A 128 5.78 24.40 -8.29
N LEU A 129 6.52 25.12 -9.10
CA LEU A 129 7.30 24.66 -10.24
C LEU A 129 8.66 24.14 -9.78
N ASP A 130 9.13 23.02 -10.33
CA ASP A 130 10.42 22.46 -9.92
C ASP A 130 11.60 23.31 -10.38
N ILE A 131 11.60 23.77 -11.64
CA ILE A 131 12.67 24.58 -12.23
C ILE A 131 12.08 25.65 -13.15
N VAL A 132 12.56 26.89 -13.00
CA VAL A 132 12.30 28.02 -13.89
C VAL A 132 13.62 28.66 -14.31
N VAL A 133 13.77 28.97 -15.59
CA VAL A 133 14.95 29.66 -16.13
C VAL A 133 14.57 31.10 -16.42
N ILE A 134 15.27 32.05 -15.82
CA ILE A 134 15.05 33.49 -16.01
C ILE A 134 16.31 34.10 -16.62
N LYS A 135 16.17 34.80 -17.74
CA LYS A 135 17.26 35.52 -18.38
C LYS A 135 16.78 36.90 -18.78
N ASP A 136 17.59 37.93 -18.49
CA ASP A 136 17.30 39.32 -18.84
C ASP A 136 15.89 39.77 -18.40
N GLY A 137 15.50 39.38 -17.18
CA GLY A 137 14.20 39.72 -16.58
C GLY A 137 13.00 39.00 -17.19
N LYS A 138 13.20 37.93 -17.97
CA LYS A 138 12.13 37.16 -18.62
C LYS A 138 12.29 35.67 -18.36
N VAL A 139 11.17 34.95 -18.25
CA VAL A 139 11.19 33.47 -18.24
C VAL A 139 11.58 32.98 -19.65
N VAL A 140 12.54 32.06 -19.72
CA VAL A 140 13.01 31.44 -20.96
C VAL A 140 12.46 30.03 -21.07
N GLY A 141 11.61 29.82 -22.07
CA GLY A 141 10.96 28.52 -22.33
C GLY A 141 9.97 28.12 -21.23
N ASN A 142 9.40 26.92 -21.37
CA ASN A 142 8.48 26.39 -20.37
C ASN A 142 9.21 26.06 -19.05
N PRO A 143 8.55 26.25 -17.90
CA PRO A 143 9.00 25.64 -16.65
C PRO A 143 9.18 24.13 -16.81
N ILE A 144 10.02 23.55 -15.96
CA ILE A 144 10.37 22.14 -16.07
C ILE A 144 9.91 21.46 -14.79
N GLU A 145 9.11 20.40 -14.95
CA GLU A 145 8.67 19.52 -13.89
C GLU A 145 9.46 18.21 -13.98
N VAL A 146 10.33 17.96 -13.01
CA VAL A 146 11.25 16.81 -13.04
C VAL A 146 10.59 15.62 -12.37
N THR A 147 10.62 14.47 -13.03
CA THR A 147 9.97 13.27 -12.49
C THR A 147 10.62 11.97 -12.93
N SER A 148 10.22 10.85 -12.32
CA SER A 148 10.71 9.52 -12.71
C SER A 148 10.05 9.06 -14.01
N MET A 149 10.59 8.02 -14.64
CA MET A 149 10.09 7.51 -15.92
C MET A 149 8.57 7.20 -15.93
N ASN A 150 8.03 6.73 -14.81
CA ASN A 150 6.65 6.22 -14.75
C ASN A 150 5.71 7.06 -13.88
N ALA A 151 6.20 8.09 -13.19
CA ALA A 151 5.36 8.92 -12.33
C ALA A 151 4.39 9.78 -13.17
N SER A 152 3.12 9.80 -12.75
CA SER A 152 2.09 10.64 -13.37
C SER A 152 2.17 12.08 -12.82
N LYS A 153 2.11 13.06 -13.72
CA LYS A 153 2.09 14.49 -13.40
C LYS A 153 0.81 15.21 -13.83
N ARG A 154 -0.22 14.44 -14.24
CA ARG A 154 -1.48 14.98 -14.81
C ARG A 154 -2.18 16.00 -13.90
N GLN A 155 -2.34 15.68 -12.60
CA GLN A 155 -3.02 16.59 -11.66
C GLN A 155 -2.26 17.90 -11.46
N GLN A 156 -0.93 17.87 -11.49
CA GLN A 156 -0.12 19.08 -11.31
C GLN A 156 -0.22 19.99 -12.53
N LEU A 157 -0.13 19.41 -13.74
CA LEU A 157 -0.32 20.15 -15.00
C LEU A 157 -1.75 20.71 -15.13
N SER A 158 -2.77 19.95 -14.71
CA SER A 158 -4.15 20.42 -14.71
C SER A 158 -4.35 21.61 -13.79
N ARG A 159 -3.74 21.61 -12.60
CA ARG A 159 -3.81 22.74 -11.66
C ARG A 159 -3.09 23.97 -12.20
N GLU A 160 -1.96 23.76 -12.87
CA GLU A 160 -1.24 24.85 -13.53
C GLU A 160 -2.07 25.47 -14.65
N ALA A 161 -2.66 24.64 -15.52
CA ALA A 161 -3.56 25.10 -16.58
C ALA A 161 -4.74 25.92 -16.03
N SER A 162 -5.37 25.50 -14.92
CA SER A 162 -6.48 26.26 -14.34
C SER A 162 -6.04 27.61 -13.75
N ILE A 163 -4.88 27.69 -13.12
CA ILE A 163 -4.32 28.95 -12.62
C ILE A 163 -4.03 29.92 -13.79
N HIS A 164 -3.44 29.42 -14.88
CA HIS A 164 -3.14 30.23 -16.06
C HIS A 164 -4.40 30.70 -16.80
N ALA A 165 -5.49 29.92 -16.81
CA ALA A 165 -6.74 30.31 -17.46
C ALA A 165 -7.45 31.47 -16.75
N ASN A 166 -7.26 31.60 -15.43
CA ASN A 166 -8.01 32.53 -14.59
C ASN A 166 -7.26 33.83 -14.26
N SER A 167 -5.95 33.91 -14.53
CA SER A 167 -5.14 35.06 -14.11
C SER A 167 -3.82 35.18 -14.88
N SER A 168 -3.29 36.41 -14.95
CA SER A 168 -1.88 36.62 -15.28
C SER A 168 -1.01 36.04 -14.16
N VAL A 169 0.01 35.27 -14.55
CA VAL A 169 0.82 34.48 -13.64
C VAL A 169 2.24 35.01 -13.62
N PHE A 170 2.85 35.02 -12.43
CA PHE A 170 4.20 35.50 -12.20
C PHE A 170 5.02 34.50 -11.38
N VAL A 171 6.33 34.60 -11.49
CA VAL A 171 7.29 33.99 -10.56
C VAL A 171 8.16 35.09 -9.98
N ARG A 172 8.68 34.89 -8.76
CA ARG A 172 9.63 35.83 -8.17
C ARG A 172 11.04 35.45 -8.58
N ASP A 173 11.72 36.32 -9.31
CA ASP A 173 13.15 36.22 -9.52
C ASP A 173 13.86 36.46 -8.18
N ARG A 174 14.47 35.43 -7.61
CA ARG A 174 15.19 35.53 -6.32
C ARG A 174 16.48 36.34 -6.43
N THR A 175 17.04 36.51 -7.62
CA THR A 175 18.25 37.30 -7.83
C THR A 175 17.95 38.79 -7.71
N THR A 176 16.82 39.25 -8.26
CA THR A 176 16.45 40.67 -8.31
C THR A 176 15.33 41.06 -7.34
N GLY A 177 14.55 40.10 -6.84
CA GLY A 177 13.34 40.31 -6.06
C GLY A 177 12.09 40.61 -6.89
N ASN A 178 12.25 40.84 -8.20
CA ASN A 178 11.18 41.26 -9.10
C ASN A 178 10.21 40.11 -9.43
N LEU A 179 8.97 40.48 -9.77
CA LEU A 179 8.01 39.55 -10.35
C LEU A 179 8.20 39.51 -11.86
N VAL A 180 8.39 38.31 -12.40
CA VAL A 180 8.56 38.05 -13.82
C VAL A 180 7.34 37.28 -14.31
N GLU A 181 6.68 37.80 -15.34
CA GLU A 181 5.49 37.16 -15.91
C GLU A 181 5.82 35.83 -16.59
N ILE A 182 4.92 34.87 -16.46
CA ILE A 182 4.99 33.54 -17.08
C ILE A 182 3.77 33.34 -17.99
N SER A 183 3.73 34.12 -19.07
CA SER A 183 2.53 34.25 -19.90
C SER A 183 2.26 32.98 -20.73
N GLY A 184 1.22 32.22 -20.37
CA GLY A 184 0.75 31.02 -21.10
C GLY A 184 1.71 29.81 -21.11
N LEU A 185 2.83 29.88 -20.40
CA LEU A 185 3.84 28.82 -20.40
C LEU A 185 3.52 27.76 -19.33
N ILE A 186 2.89 26.66 -19.75
CA ILE A 186 2.67 25.48 -18.90
C ILE A 186 3.95 24.63 -18.85
N SER A 187 4.22 24.05 -17.69
CA SER A 187 5.37 23.18 -17.43
C SER A 187 5.47 22.03 -18.43
N ARG A 188 6.67 21.81 -18.96
CA ARG A 188 7.01 20.57 -19.65
C ARG A 188 7.52 19.54 -18.64
N VAL A 189 7.19 18.27 -18.83
CA VAL A 189 7.65 17.19 -17.95
C VAL A 189 8.98 16.64 -18.47
N GLU A 190 10.00 16.67 -17.63
CA GLU A 190 11.29 16.02 -17.90
C GLU A 190 11.39 14.73 -17.08
N ARG A 191 11.55 13.61 -17.79
CA ARG A 191 11.65 12.29 -17.15
C ARG A 191 13.12 11.90 -17.03
N ARG A 192 13.53 11.59 -15.81
CA ARG A 192 14.90 11.15 -15.47
C ARG A 192 14.84 9.80 -14.74
N PRO A 193 15.79 8.89 -14.99
CA PRO A 193 15.90 7.64 -14.25
C PRO A 193 16.22 7.88 -12.77
#